data_AF-A0A8H6KKA1-F1
#
_entry.id   AF-A0A8H6KKA1-F1
#
_cell.length_a   1.000
_cell.length_b   1.000
_cell.length_c   1.000
_cell.angle_alpha   90.00
_cell.angle_beta   90.00
_cell.angle_gamma   90.00
#
_symmetry.space_group_name_H-M   'P 1'
#
loop_
_entity.id
_entity.type
_entity.pdbx_description
1 polymer ?
#
loop_
_entity_poly.entity_id
_entity_poly.type
_entity_poly.pdbx_seq_one_letter_code
_entity_poly.pdbx_strand_id
1 'polypeptide(L)'
;MLQRGRRLSVYQRPPSNSDILFEADYSHDLSSTTCETCETCDGQKRVRRTPREFDGPEIHYGLIASGDRVVKSTVKRGEIIRNVGDVLCFEIEAAGLMSEFRCIVVRGISDYADSHKNDDWQHYAAATAAACTKELLAYIDPKPAPVSALSADAASNHDSAAAGHVFHGKGIQNSGSGSFSVGNDLNIY
;
A
#
# COMPACT_ATOMS: atom_id res chain seq x y z
N MET A 1 12.55 9.08 -36.82
CA MET A 1 12.85 7.72 -36.31
C MET A 1 11.96 7.50 -35.08
N LEU A 2 10.92 6.67 -35.17
CA LEU A 2 10.04 6.40 -34.03
C LEU A 2 10.75 5.44 -33.07
N GLN A 3 11.20 5.93 -31.93
CA GLN A 3 11.69 5.06 -30.85
C GLN A 3 10.48 4.43 -30.17
N ARG A 4 10.37 3.10 -30.21
CA ARG A 4 9.41 2.37 -29.39
C ARG A 4 9.80 2.58 -27.93
N GLY A 5 8.92 3.22 -27.14
CA GLY A 5 9.05 3.26 -25.69
C GLY A 5 9.05 1.85 -25.09
N ARG A 6 9.41 1.73 -23.79
CA ARG A 6 9.31 0.46 -23.06
C ARG A 6 7.92 -0.13 -23.23
N ARG A 7 7.84 -1.42 -23.58
CA ARG A 7 6.57 -2.11 -23.75
C ARG A 7 5.83 -2.10 -22.42
N LEU A 8 4.57 -1.64 -22.42
CA LEU A 8 3.68 -1.65 -21.26
C LEU A 8 3.34 -3.07 -20.77
N SER A 9 3.77 -4.11 -21.48
CA SER A 9 3.55 -5.52 -21.13
C SER A 9 4.11 -5.89 -19.75
N VAL A 10 5.16 -5.22 -19.27
CA VAL A 10 5.70 -5.45 -17.93
C VAL A 10 4.72 -5.09 -16.81
N TYR A 11 3.74 -4.22 -17.11
CA TYR A 11 2.70 -3.80 -16.17
C TYR A 11 1.42 -4.63 -16.29
N GLN A 12 1.41 -5.69 -17.12
CA GLN A 12 0.28 -6.60 -17.20
C GLN A 12 0.12 -7.37 -15.89
N ARG A 13 -1.12 -7.73 -15.57
CA ARG A 13 -1.42 -8.60 -14.44
C ARG A 13 -0.64 -9.91 -14.60
N PRO A 14 0.17 -10.31 -13.61
CA PRO A 14 0.82 -11.62 -13.63
C PRO A 14 -0.20 -12.75 -13.69
N PRO A 15 0.18 -13.92 -14.21
CA PRO A 15 -0.68 -15.10 -14.19
C PRO A 15 -1.18 -15.45 -12.79
N SER A 16 -2.43 -15.90 -12.65
CA SER A 16 -3.03 -16.19 -11.34
C SER A 16 -2.29 -17.27 -10.54
N ASN A 17 -1.48 -18.12 -11.18
CA ASN A 17 -0.65 -19.12 -10.51
C ASN A 17 0.64 -18.54 -9.87
N SER A 18 0.99 -17.29 -10.14
CA SER A 18 2.06 -16.58 -9.42
C SER A 18 1.56 -15.85 -8.17
N ASP A 19 0.23 -15.80 -7.93
CA ASP A 19 -0.34 -15.31 -6.67
C ASP A 19 -0.31 -16.43 -5.62
N ILE A 20 0.81 -16.55 -4.91
CA ILE A 20 1.04 -17.63 -3.94
C ILE A 20 1.08 -17.05 -2.53
N LEU A 21 0.19 -17.55 -1.66
CA LEU A 21 0.18 -17.29 -0.22
C LEU A 21 0.52 -18.59 0.52
N PHE A 22 1.43 -18.52 1.47
CA PHE A 22 1.80 -19.65 2.33
C PHE A 22 1.13 -19.56 3.71
N GLU A 23 1.05 -20.70 4.40
CA GLU A 23 0.61 -20.77 5.80
C GLU A 23 1.45 -19.82 6.68
N ALA A 24 0.81 -19.17 7.65
CA ALA A 24 1.45 -18.12 8.44
C ALA A 24 2.61 -18.62 9.32
N ASP A 25 2.60 -19.90 9.71
CA ASP A 25 3.65 -20.56 10.50
C ASP A 25 4.74 -21.19 9.62
N TYR A 26 4.56 -21.21 8.30
CA TYR A 26 5.58 -21.67 7.36
C TYR A 26 6.57 -20.54 7.11
N SER A 27 7.82 -20.76 7.50
CA SER A 27 8.91 -19.80 7.30
C SER A 27 9.80 -20.25 6.16
N HIS A 28 10.14 -19.30 5.30
CA HIS A 28 11.09 -19.52 4.22
C HIS A 28 12.53 -19.46 4.75
N ASP A 29 13.39 -20.39 4.32
CA ASP A 29 14.82 -20.27 4.59
C ASP A 29 15.44 -19.19 3.69
N LEU A 30 15.92 -18.11 4.31
CA LEU A 30 16.48 -16.92 3.67
C LEU A 30 17.81 -17.16 2.97
N SER A 31 18.35 -18.39 3.02
CA SER A 31 19.53 -18.80 2.26
C SER A 31 19.32 -18.80 0.73
N SER A 32 18.05 -18.77 0.28
CA SER A 32 17.66 -18.68 -1.13
C SER A 32 17.06 -17.31 -1.47
N THR A 33 17.35 -16.82 -2.69
CA THR A 33 17.29 -15.39 -3.03
C THR A 33 15.86 -14.84 -3.26
N THR A 34 14.92 -15.69 -3.67
CA THR A 34 13.48 -15.41 -3.86
C THR A 34 12.68 -16.72 -3.86
N CYS A 35 11.36 -16.66 -3.62
CA CYS A 35 10.49 -17.85 -3.74
C CYS A 35 10.16 -18.25 -5.18
N GLU A 36 10.47 -17.39 -6.15
CA GLU A 36 10.31 -17.65 -7.58
C GLU A 36 11.08 -18.92 -8.01
N THR A 37 12.28 -19.11 -7.47
CA THR A 37 13.16 -20.25 -7.76
C THR A 37 13.26 -21.23 -6.60
N CYS A 38 12.41 -21.09 -5.58
CA CYS A 38 12.48 -21.96 -4.42
C CYS A 38 11.77 -23.28 -4.71
N GLU A 39 12.46 -24.15 -5.46
CA GLU A 39 12.07 -25.55 -5.66
C GLU A 39 11.93 -26.30 -4.32
N THR A 40 12.47 -25.74 -3.23
CA THR A 40 12.42 -26.31 -1.88
C THR A 40 11.21 -25.85 -1.06
N CYS A 41 10.41 -24.88 -1.55
CA CYS A 41 9.16 -24.52 -0.88
C CYS A 41 8.14 -25.66 -0.98
N ASP A 42 7.62 -26.10 0.17
CA ASP A 42 6.61 -27.15 0.21
C ASP A 42 5.29 -26.62 -0.38
N GLY A 43 4.91 -27.15 -1.55
CA GLY A 43 3.65 -26.81 -2.21
C GLY A 43 2.41 -27.15 -1.37
N GLN A 44 2.51 -28.08 -0.40
CA GLN A 44 1.43 -28.41 0.52
C GLN A 44 1.17 -27.30 1.54
N LYS A 45 2.15 -26.41 1.77
CA LYS A 45 2.05 -25.25 2.67
C LYS A 45 1.42 -24.03 2.02
N ARG A 46 0.95 -24.14 0.77
CA ARG A 46 0.22 -23.08 0.07
C ARG A 46 -1.23 -23.04 0.55
N VAL A 47 -1.69 -21.86 0.92
CA VAL A 47 -3.09 -21.63 1.30
C VAL A 47 -3.96 -21.81 0.06
N ARG A 48 -4.91 -22.75 0.12
CA ARG A 48 -5.93 -22.92 -0.92
C ARG A 48 -6.94 -21.78 -0.83
N ARG A 49 -7.05 -21.02 -1.92
CA ARG A 49 -7.97 -19.88 -2.04
C ARG A 49 -8.96 -20.12 -3.17
N THR A 50 -10.16 -19.59 -3.02
CA THR A 50 -11.14 -19.57 -4.11
C THR A 50 -10.59 -18.73 -5.26
N PRO A 51 -10.78 -19.16 -6.52
CA PRO A 51 -10.47 -18.32 -7.67
C PRO A 51 -11.17 -16.96 -7.56
N ARG A 52 -10.51 -15.90 -8.02
CA ARG A 52 -11.15 -14.58 -8.08
C ARG A 52 -12.28 -14.60 -9.10
N GLU A 53 -13.38 -13.94 -8.77
CA GLU A 53 -14.49 -13.73 -9.70
C GLU A 53 -14.13 -12.66 -10.76
N PHE A 54 -13.20 -11.76 -10.42
CA PHE A 54 -12.75 -10.66 -11.27
C PHE A 54 -11.23 -10.55 -11.32
N ASP A 55 -10.69 -10.42 -12.54
CA ASP A 55 -9.25 -10.31 -12.80
C ASP A 55 -8.73 -8.85 -12.76
N GLY A 56 -9.57 -7.85 -12.50
CA GLY A 56 -9.10 -6.48 -12.30
C GLY A 56 -8.63 -6.19 -10.87
N PRO A 57 -8.15 -4.96 -10.61
CA PRO A 57 -7.85 -4.50 -9.27
C PRO A 57 -9.12 -4.25 -8.47
N GLU A 58 -9.05 -4.49 -7.16
CA GLU A 58 -10.08 -4.15 -6.18
C GLU A 58 -9.55 -3.05 -5.25
N ILE A 59 -10.43 -2.12 -4.85
CA ILE A 59 -10.08 -1.01 -3.98
C ILE A 59 -10.50 -1.36 -2.55
N HIS A 60 -9.54 -1.34 -1.64
CA HIS A 60 -9.76 -1.53 -0.21
C HIS A 60 -9.40 -0.24 0.54
N TYR A 61 -10.23 0.10 1.51
CA TYR A 61 -10.00 1.24 2.40
C TYR A 61 -9.70 0.72 3.79
N GLY A 62 -8.58 1.15 4.37
CA GLY A 62 -8.21 0.76 5.73
C GLY A 62 -6.82 1.22 6.11
N LEU A 63 -6.33 0.67 7.23
CA LEU A 63 -5.09 1.11 7.84
C LEU A 63 -3.86 0.62 7.04
N ILE A 64 -2.97 1.55 6.73
CA ILE A 64 -1.65 1.27 6.17
C ILE A 64 -0.63 1.49 7.29
N ALA A 65 0.13 0.45 7.62
CA ALA A 65 1.24 0.54 8.56
C ALA A 65 2.53 0.88 7.81
N SER A 66 3.13 2.01 8.19
CA SER A 66 4.35 2.54 7.60
C SER A 66 5.53 2.33 8.53
N GLY A 67 6.67 1.81 8.10
CA GLY A 67 7.86 1.64 8.96
C GLY A 67 9.17 1.97 8.26
N ASP A 68 10.31 1.89 8.96
CA ASP A 68 11.63 2.13 8.36
C ASP A 68 12.22 0.90 7.64
N ARG A 69 11.52 -0.23 7.69
CA ARG A 69 11.99 -1.54 7.20
C ARG A 69 10.86 -2.33 6.57
N VAL A 70 11.22 -3.10 5.54
CA VAL A 70 10.31 -4.06 4.91
C VAL A 70 9.98 -5.17 5.90
N VAL A 71 8.68 -5.43 6.09
CA VAL A 71 8.19 -6.55 6.89
C VAL A 71 8.28 -7.83 6.04
N LYS A 72 9.17 -8.75 6.43
CA LYS A 72 9.41 -10.03 5.74
C LYS A 72 9.22 -11.24 6.65
N SER A 73 8.31 -11.12 7.61
CA SER A 73 8.09 -12.13 8.65
C SER A 73 6.64 -12.10 9.09
N THR A 74 5.98 -13.25 9.00
CA THR A 74 4.61 -13.44 9.46
C THR A 74 4.47 -13.18 10.96
N VAL A 75 5.49 -13.54 11.76
CA VAL A 75 5.54 -13.24 13.20
C VAL A 75 5.55 -11.74 13.41
N LYS A 76 6.42 -11.01 12.71
CA LYS A 76 6.51 -9.55 12.87
C LYS A 76 5.24 -8.85 12.40
N ARG A 77 4.69 -9.29 11.26
CA ARG A 77 3.39 -8.86 10.75
C ARG A 77 2.29 -9.05 11.80
N GLY A 78 2.23 -10.23 12.42
CA GLY A 78 1.26 -10.56 13.46
C GLY A 78 1.44 -9.77 14.77
N GLU A 79 2.67 -9.45 15.16
CA GLU A 79 2.93 -8.50 16.27
C GLU A 79 2.36 -7.11 15.96
N ILE A 80 2.62 -6.59 14.76
CA ILE A 80 2.14 -5.26 14.38
C ILE A 80 0.61 -5.24 14.34
N ILE A 81 -0.04 -6.22 13.72
CA ILE A 81 -1.50 -6.32 13.67
C ILE A 81 -2.10 -6.38 15.08
N ARG A 82 -1.51 -7.17 15.99
CA ARG A 82 -1.99 -7.25 17.39
C ARG A 82 -1.85 -5.92 18.15
N ASN A 83 -0.80 -5.17 17.88
CA ASN A 83 -0.51 -3.92 18.58
C ASN A 83 -1.26 -2.71 17.99
N VAL A 84 -1.51 -2.73 16.68
CA VAL A 84 -2.08 -1.59 15.92
C VAL A 84 -3.56 -1.76 15.63
N GLY A 85 -3.99 -2.99 15.38
CA GLY A 85 -5.33 -3.32 14.89
C GLY A 85 -5.32 -3.76 13.43
N ASP A 86 -6.44 -3.51 12.75
CA ASP A 86 -6.79 -4.04 11.42
C ASP A 86 -5.98 -3.39 10.27
N VAL A 87 -4.67 -3.68 10.24
CA VAL A 87 -3.73 -3.23 9.20
C VAL A 87 -3.93 -4.06 7.93
N LEU A 88 -4.20 -3.38 6.82
CA LEU A 88 -4.39 -4.00 5.51
C LEU A 88 -3.11 -4.02 4.65
N CYS A 89 -2.20 -3.07 4.88
CA CYS A 89 -1.02 -2.88 4.04
C CYS A 89 0.19 -2.46 4.88
N PHE A 90 1.37 -2.93 4.49
CA PHE A 90 2.66 -2.57 5.08
C PHE A 90 3.52 -1.89 4.01
N GLU A 91 4.10 -0.74 4.33
CA GLU A 91 5.00 -0.01 3.42
C GLU A 91 6.05 0.78 4.23
N ILE A 92 6.96 1.50 3.56
CA ILE A 92 8.14 2.08 4.22
C ILE A 92 8.35 3.58 4.07
N GLU A 93 7.47 4.29 3.37
CA GLU A 93 7.74 5.70 3.01
C GLU A 93 6.70 6.69 3.54
N ALA A 94 5.43 6.28 3.70
CA ALA A 94 4.35 7.22 3.94
C ALA A 94 4.47 7.97 5.26
N ALA A 95 4.98 7.33 6.34
CA ALA A 95 5.12 7.91 7.67
C ALA A 95 5.81 9.29 7.64
N GLY A 96 6.90 9.41 6.88
CA GLY A 96 7.70 10.63 6.81
C GLY A 96 7.01 11.77 6.06
N LEU A 97 6.11 11.44 5.12
CA LEU A 97 5.37 12.45 4.35
C LEU A 97 4.14 12.95 5.11
N MET A 98 3.50 12.08 5.91
CA MET A 98 2.24 12.41 6.59
C MET A 98 2.40 13.39 7.75
N SER A 99 3.61 13.58 8.28
CA SER A 99 3.90 14.63 9.26
C SER A 99 3.95 16.03 8.66
N GLU A 100 4.21 16.14 7.35
CA GLU A 100 4.44 17.42 6.68
C GLU A 100 3.30 17.79 5.71
N PHE A 101 2.62 16.79 5.14
CA PHE A 101 1.62 17.00 4.11
C PHE A 101 0.28 16.36 4.48
N ARG A 102 -0.80 17.09 4.22
CA ARG A 102 -2.15 16.50 4.11
C ARG A 102 -2.19 15.67 2.82
N CYS A 103 -2.16 14.34 2.93
CA CYS A 103 -2.11 13.46 1.77
C CYS A 103 -2.99 12.20 1.95
N ILE A 104 -3.40 11.63 0.82
CA ILE A 104 -3.87 10.23 0.75
C ILE A 104 -2.70 9.38 0.28
N VAL A 105 -2.56 8.21 0.89
CA VAL A 105 -1.63 7.17 0.44
C VAL A 105 -2.41 6.14 -0.36
N VAL A 106 -2.05 5.95 -1.63
CA VAL A 106 -2.59 4.90 -2.49
C VAL A 106 -1.49 3.87 -2.75
N ARG A 107 -1.72 2.62 -2.35
CA ARG A 107 -0.75 1.51 -2.52
C ARG A 107 -1.37 0.38 -3.34
N GLY A 108 -0.56 -0.17 -4.23
CA GLY A 108 -0.83 -1.46 -4.86
C GLY A 108 -0.17 -2.56 -4.05
N ILE A 109 -0.83 -3.70 -3.92
CA ILE A 109 -0.31 -4.85 -3.16
C ILE A 109 0.58 -5.70 -4.07
N SER A 110 1.83 -5.92 -3.66
CA SER A 110 2.81 -6.69 -4.42
C SER A 110 3.32 -7.94 -3.70
N ASP A 111 3.18 -8.00 -2.37
CA ASP A 111 3.54 -9.18 -1.58
C ASP A 111 2.65 -9.29 -0.33
N TYR A 112 2.90 -10.31 0.48
CA TYR A 112 2.13 -10.63 1.68
C TYR A 112 2.78 -10.18 2.99
N ALA A 113 3.86 -9.38 2.92
CA ALA A 113 4.66 -9.00 4.09
C ALA A 113 5.11 -10.22 4.93
N ASP A 114 5.41 -11.33 4.25
CA ASP A 114 5.90 -12.56 4.84
C ASP A 114 7.33 -12.86 4.35
N SER A 115 7.87 -14.01 4.73
CA SER A 115 9.21 -14.42 4.32
C SER A 115 9.29 -14.86 2.85
N HIS A 116 8.16 -14.98 2.14
CA HIS A 116 8.09 -15.53 0.80
C HIS A 116 8.04 -14.42 -0.26
N LYS A 117 9.20 -13.83 -0.52
CA LYS A 117 9.33 -12.71 -1.47
C LYS A 117 8.85 -13.10 -2.88
N ASN A 118 7.97 -12.27 -3.44
CA ASN A 118 7.43 -12.38 -4.79
C ASN A 118 7.51 -11.02 -5.49
N ASP A 119 8.42 -10.87 -6.45
CA ASP A 119 8.67 -9.59 -7.13
C ASP A 119 7.81 -9.41 -8.40
N ASP A 120 7.14 -10.46 -8.88
CA ASP A 120 6.38 -10.45 -10.15
C ASP A 120 5.25 -9.42 -10.15
N TRP A 121 4.67 -9.18 -8.98
CA TRP A 121 3.51 -8.32 -8.81
C TRP A 121 3.87 -6.84 -8.68
N GLN A 122 5.16 -6.48 -8.49
CA GLN A 122 5.56 -5.09 -8.22
C GLN A 122 5.17 -4.14 -9.35
N HIS A 123 5.38 -4.53 -10.61
CA HIS A 123 5.05 -3.68 -11.75
C HIS A 123 3.52 -3.49 -11.87
N TYR A 124 2.75 -4.57 -11.80
CA TYR A 124 1.30 -4.50 -11.85
C TYR A 124 0.71 -3.70 -10.66
N ALA A 125 1.24 -3.91 -9.45
CA ALA A 125 0.87 -3.16 -8.25
C ALA A 125 1.14 -1.66 -8.41
N ALA A 126 2.32 -1.28 -8.93
CA ALA A 126 2.64 0.12 -9.20
C ALA A 126 1.72 0.74 -10.25
N ALA A 127 1.44 0.01 -11.34
CA ALA A 127 0.56 0.49 -12.41
C ALA A 127 -0.89 0.66 -11.95
N THR A 128 -1.41 -0.29 -11.16
CA THR A 128 -2.77 -0.21 -10.60
C THR A 128 -2.92 0.93 -9.60
N ALA A 129 -1.93 1.13 -8.71
CA ALA A 129 -1.91 2.27 -7.80
C ALA A 129 -1.87 3.61 -8.57
N ALA A 130 -1.02 3.71 -9.58
CA ALA A 130 -0.92 4.91 -10.43
C ALA A 130 -2.22 5.17 -11.22
N ALA A 131 -2.84 4.13 -11.77
CA ALA A 131 -4.12 4.24 -12.48
C ALA A 131 -5.25 4.69 -11.54
N CYS A 132 -5.36 4.07 -10.35
CA CYS A 132 -6.32 4.46 -9.32
C CYS A 132 -6.11 5.91 -8.87
N THR A 133 -4.85 6.32 -8.67
CA THR A 133 -4.52 7.69 -8.26
C THR A 133 -4.86 8.70 -9.36
N LYS A 134 -4.55 8.38 -10.62
CA LYS A 134 -4.89 9.22 -11.77
C LYS A 134 -6.40 9.42 -11.86
N GLU A 135 -7.18 8.34 -11.71
CA GLU A 135 -8.63 8.41 -11.72
C GLU A 135 -9.16 9.25 -10.55
N LEU A 136 -8.66 9.03 -9.33
CA LEU A 136 -9.01 9.83 -8.16
C LEU A 136 -8.77 11.32 -8.39
N LEU A 137 -7.62 11.69 -8.97
CA LEU A 137 -7.29 13.08 -9.26
C LEU A 137 -8.25 13.73 -10.29
N ALA A 138 -8.91 12.96 -11.15
CA ALA A 138 -9.89 13.49 -12.09
C ALA A 138 -11.17 13.99 -11.39
N TYR A 139 -11.41 13.55 -10.15
CA TYR A 139 -12.53 14.00 -9.31
C TYR A 139 -12.15 15.11 -8.32
N ILE A 140 -10.88 15.51 -8.28
CA ILE A 140 -10.39 16.55 -7.38
C ILE A 140 -10.22 17.83 -8.18
N ASP A 141 -11.00 18.86 -7.85
CA ASP A 141 -10.83 20.16 -8.45
C ASP A 141 -9.47 20.75 -8.03
N PRO A 142 -8.65 21.22 -8.98
CA PRO A 142 -7.40 21.88 -8.65
C PRO A 142 -7.72 23.24 -8.00
N LYS A 143 -7.81 23.26 -6.68
CA LYS A 143 -7.83 24.51 -5.93
C LYS A 143 -6.43 25.11 -6.04
N PRO A 144 -6.25 26.33 -6.58
CA PRO A 144 -4.94 26.97 -6.58
C PRO A 144 -4.46 27.05 -5.14
N ALA A 145 -3.29 26.47 -4.86
CA ALA A 145 -2.67 26.61 -3.56
C ALA A 145 -2.54 28.11 -3.27
N PRO A 146 -3.05 28.63 -2.14
CA PRO A 146 -2.76 30.01 -1.78
C PRO A 146 -1.24 30.15 -1.76
N VAL A 147 -0.74 31.15 -2.49
CA VAL A 147 0.67 31.48 -2.65
C VAL A 147 1.19 32.04 -1.32
N SER A 148 1.14 31.26 -0.24
CA SER A 148 1.58 31.69 1.10
C SER A 148 1.80 30.56 2.10
N ALA A 149 1.85 29.28 1.71
CA ALA A 149 2.10 28.18 2.67
C ALA A 149 3.59 27.97 3.01
N LEU A 150 4.40 29.04 2.96
CA LEU A 150 5.72 29.12 3.60
C LEU A 150 5.78 30.36 4.53
N SER A 151 4.75 30.58 5.35
CA SER A 151 4.87 31.35 6.60
C SER A 151 3.59 31.28 7.42
N ALA A 152 3.79 30.92 8.69
CA ALA A 152 2.92 30.87 9.88
C ALA A 152 1.50 31.49 9.90
N ASP A 153 0.64 30.79 10.64
CA ASP A 153 -0.49 31.22 11.49
C ASP A 153 -1.46 32.32 11.02
N ALA A 154 -2.74 31.94 10.83
CA ALA A 154 -3.87 32.45 11.61
C ALA A 154 -5.22 31.99 11.02
N ALA A 155 -6.17 31.74 11.93
CA ALA A 155 -7.53 31.27 11.67
C ALA A 155 -8.37 32.22 10.80
N SER A 156 -9.29 31.65 10.00
CA SER A 156 -10.66 32.17 9.90
C SER A 156 -11.61 31.15 9.24
N ASN A 157 -12.82 31.08 9.81
CA ASN A 157 -13.96 30.27 9.38
C ASN A 157 -14.52 30.77 8.04
N HIS A 158 -14.94 29.85 7.17
CA HIS A 158 -16.10 30.09 6.33
C HIS A 158 -16.79 28.77 5.92
N ASP A 159 -18.07 28.68 6.26
CA ASP A 159 -19.00 27.64 5.82
C ASP A 159 -19.25 27.75 4.31
N SER A 160 -19.09 26.62 3.60
CA SER A 160 -19.80 26.36 2.35
C SER A 160 -19.94 24.85 2.17
N ALA A 161 -21.18 24.34 2.28
CA ALA A 161 -21.52 22.95 2.10
C ALA A 161 -21.42 22.55 0.62
N ALA A 162 -20.23 22.10 0.19
CA ALA A 162 -20.11 21.18 -0.92
C ALA A 162 -20.36 19.77 -0.37
N ALA A 163 -21.16 18.97 -1.07
CA ALA A 163 -21.39 17.57 -0.72
C ALA A 163 -20.10 16.76 -1.01
N GLY A 164 -19.10 16.92 -0.14
CA GLY A 164 -17.81 16.28 -0.25
C GLY A 164 -17.91 14.78 0.03
N HIS A 165 -17.16 13.99 -0.72
CA HIS A 165 -16.96 12.59 -0.40
C HIS A 165 -16.07 12.49 0.85
N VAL A 166 -16.69 12.29 2.02
CA VAL A 166 -15.97 12.25 3.29
C VAL A 166 -15.34 10.88 3.50
N PHE A 167 -14.01 10.83 3.53
CA PHE A 167 -13.25 9.64 3.90
C PHE A 167 -12.94 9.66 5.41
N HIS A 168 -13.36 8.64 6.14
CA HIS A 168 -13.07 8.51 7.58
C HIS A 168 -11.98 7.43 7.77
N GLY A 169 -10.83 7.82 8.30
CA GLY A 169 -9.79 6.93 8.82
C GLY A 169 -9.41 7.35 10.24
N LYS A 170 -8.75 6.49 11.01
CA LYS A 170 -8.20 6.84 12.33
C LYS A 170 -6.71 6.52 12.35
N GLY A 171 -5.87 7.55 12.38
CA GLY A 171 -4.40 7.40 12.48
C GLY A 171 -3.91 7.21 13.91
N ILE A 172 -2.89 6.36 14.09
CA ILE A 172 -2.16 6.19 15.36
C ILE A 172 -0.66 6.22 15.05
N GLN A 173 0.09 7.12 15.69
CA GLN A 173 1.55 7.12 15.67
C GLN A 173 2.07 6.38 16.90
N ASN A 174 2.93 5.37 16.70
CA ASN A 174 3.60 4.67 17.80
C ASN A 174 5.12 4.82 17.66
N SER A 175 5.71 5.64 18.52
CA SER A 175 7.14 6.00 18.53
C SER A 175 7.99 5.16 19.50
N GLY A 176 7.69 3.86 19.62
CA GLY A 176 8.55 2.87 20.28
C GLY A 176 9.74 2.41 19.41
N SER A 177 10.61 1.55 19.94
CA SER A 177 11.74 0.99 19.18
C SER A 177 11.26 0.08 18.03
N GLY A 178 11.41 0.57 16.80
CA GLY A 178 10.87 -0.02 15.57
C GLY A 178 9.68 0.77 15.04
N SER A 179 9.89 2.06 14.75
CA SER A 179 8.85 3.05 14.49
C SER A 179 7.93 2.65 13.35
N PHE A 180 6.64 2.53 13.64
CA PHE A 180 5.61 2.45 12.62
C PHE A 180 4.56 3.56 12.80
N SER A 181 4.09 4.12 11.68
CA SER A 181 3.03 5.15 11.66
C SER A 181 1.84 4.64 10.87
N VAL A 182 0.64 5.05 11.28
CA VAL A 182 -0.63 4.67 10.63
C VAL A 182 -1.32 5.94 10.14
N GLY A 183 -1.87 5.88 8.93
CA GLY A 183 -2.35 7.05 8.20
C GLY A 183 -3.35 7.93 8.97
N ASN A 184 -3.16 9.25 8.89
CA ASN A 184 -4.00 10.28 9.49
C ASN A 184 -5.37 10.43 8.83
N ASP A 185 -6.32 10.98 9.59
CA ASP A 185 -7.64 11.41 9.15
C ASP A 185 -7.48 12.54 8.10
N LEU A 186 -8.13 12.40 6.94
CA LEU A 186 -8.07 13.41 5.88
C LEU A 186 -9.49 13.80 5.44
N ASN A 187 -9.84 15.06 5.66
CA ASN A 187 -11.01 15.68 5.04
C ASN A 187 -10.60 16.27 3.69
N ILE A 188 -11.11 15.70 2.60
CA ILE A 188 -11.03 16.30 1.26
C ILE A 188 -12.34 17.04 1.02
N TYR A 189 -12.25 18.35 0.79
CA TYR A 189 -13.36 19.24 0.48
C TYR A 189 -13.37 19.56 -1.01
#